data_AF-A0A0C2H5Z0-F1
#
_entry.id   AF-A0A0C2H5Z0-F1
#
_cell.length_a   1.000
_cell.length_b   1.000
_cell.length_c   1.000
_cell.angle_alpha   90.00
_cell.angle_beta   90.00
_cell.angle_gamma   90.00
#
_symmetry.space_group_name_H-M   'P 1'
#
loop_
_entity.id
_entity.type
_entity.pdbx_description
1 polymer ?
#
loop_
_entity_poly.entity_id
_entity_poly.type
_entity_poly.pdbx_seq_one_letter_code
_entity_poly.pdbx_strand_id
1 'polypeptide(L)'
;MGCEKIRLNRHDSTLPAPVILTSHRPSPVVGLKPLPKEPSDSGKKKKSMSNPFIKKNREKKETPEKPVISEPSNFEHTVHVGYDPTTGEFTLV
;
A
#
# COMPACT_ATOMS: atom_id res chain seq x y z
N MET A 1 15.64 -25.17 -40.55
CA MET A 1 15.17 -25.86 -39.34
C MET A 1 14.07 -25.02 -38.71
N GLY A 2 12.86 -25.58 -38.58
CA GLY A 2 11.69 -24.87 -38.09
C GLY A 2 11.65 -24.80 -36.57
N CYS A 3 11.20 -23.68 -36.02
CA CYS A 3 10.91 -23.53 -34.60
C CYS A 3 9.50 -24.07 -34.34
N GLU A 4 9.39 -25.23 -33.68
CA GLU A 4 8.11 -25.73 -33.19
C GLU A 4 7.62 -24.88 -32.01
N LYS A 5 6.41 -24.31 -32.13
CA LYS A 5 5.73 -23.63 -31.03
C LYS A 5 5.11 -24.67 -30.11
N ILE A 6 5.69 -24.84 -28.93
CA ILE A 6 5.07 -25.58 -27.84
C ILE A 6 3.83 -24.79 -27.40
N ARG A 7 2.65 -25.29 -27.76
CA ARG A 7 1.37 -24.72 -27.33
C ARG A 7 1.18 -25.11 -25.87
N LEU A 8 1.40 -24.18 -24.94
CA LEU A 8 1.15 -24.42 -23.52
C LEU A 8 -0.37 -24.62 -23.33
N ASN A 9 -0.79 -25.86 -23.13
CA ASN A 9 -2.16 -26.17 -22.77
C ASN A 9 -2.42 -25.56 -21.38
N ARG A 10 -3.25 -24.51 -21.34
CA ARG A 10 -3.81 -23.94 -20.11
C ARG A 10 -4.83 -24.89 -19.51
N HIS A 11 -4.36 -26.04 -19.05
CA HIS A 11 -5.17 -26.93 -18.23
C HIS A 11 -5.37 -26.27 -16.88
N ASP A 12 -6.59 -25.76 -16.72
CA ASP A 12 -7.40 -25.75 -15.51
C ASP A 12 -6.62 -25.69 -14.19
N SER A 13 -6.35 -24.46 -13.74
CA SER A 13 -5.99 -24.20 -12.35
C SER A 13 -6.75 -22.95 -11.90
N THR A 14 -8.07 -22.98 -12.00
CA THR A 14 -8.91 -21.99 -11.34
C THR A 14 -9.05 -22.42 -9.88
N LEU A 15 -8.18 -21.90 -9.02
CA LEU A 15 -8.35 -22.09 -7.58
C LEU A 15 -9.67 -21.44 -7.15
N PRO A 16 -10.45 -22.06 -6.25
CA PRO A 16 -11.69 -21.47 -5.77
C PRO A 16 -11.40 -20.12 -5.10
N ALA A 17 -12.20 -19.10 -5.43
CA ALA A 17 -12.08 -17.78 -4.83
C ALA A 17 -12.30 -17.84 -3.31
N PRO A 18 -11.57 -17.07 -2.50
CA PRO A 18 -11.73 -17.09 -1.05
C PRO A 18 -13.11 -16.59 -0.64
N VAL A 19 -13.77 -17.33 0.25
CA VAL A 19 -15.04 -16.94 0.88
C VAL A 19 -14.79 -15.90 1.97
N ILE A 20 -15.33 -14.68 1.82
CA ILE A 20 -15.27 -13.63 2.85
C ILE A 20 -16.33 -13.93 3.92
N LEU A 21 -15.91 -14.22 5.15
CA LEU A 21 -16.81 -14.38 6.29
C LEU A 21 -17.10 -13.00 6.93
N THR A 22 -18.08 -12.26 6.41
CA THR A 22 -18.49 -10.99 7.03
C THR A 22 -19.41 -11.26 8.23
N SER A 23 -18.90 -11.07 9.45
CA SER A 23 -19.68 -11.08 10.69
C SER A 23 -20.48 -9.78 10.84
N HIS A 24 -21.75 -9.76 10.44
CA HIS A 24 -22.66 -8.62 10.63
C HIS A 24 -23.35 -8.65 11.99
N ARG A 25 -22.62 -8.41 13.10
CA ARG A 25 -23.27 -7.98 14.35
C ARG A 25 -23.38 -6.45 14.37
N PRO A 26 -24.58 -5.86 14.35
CA PRO A 26 -24.71 -4.43 14.62
C PRO A 26 -24.43 -4.17 16.11
N SER A 27 -23.27 -3.56 16.39
CA SER A 27 -22.96 -2.95 17.69
C SER A 27 -23.80 -1.68 17.88
N PRO A 28 -24.40 -1.43 19.05
CA PRO A 28 -25.11 -0.19 19.30
C PRO A 28 -24.14 1.00 19.34
N VAL A 29 -24.41 1.99 18.51
CA VAL A 29 -23.61 3.22 18.33
C VAL A 29 -23.53 3.99 19.65
N VAL A 30 -22.35 3.92 20.29
CA VAL A 30 -22.04 4.62 21.53
C VAL A 30 -21.83 6.12 21.21
N GLY A 31 -22.74 6.97 21.70
CA GLY A 31 -22.49 8.36 22.09
C GLY A 31 -21.66 9.24 21.14
N LEU A 32 -22.07 9.37 19.88
CA LEU A 32 -21.43 10.31 18.95
C LEU A 32 -21.80 11.75 19.33
N LYS A 33 -20.84 12.48 19.92
CA LYS A 33 -20.86 13.95 19.92
C LYS A 33 -21.05 14.40 18.47
N PRO A 34 -22.01 15.32 18.18
CA PRO A 34 -22.30 15.71 16.81
C PRO A 34 -21.04 16.23 16.12
N LEU A 35 -20.92 15.90 14.83
CA LEU A 35 -19.80 16.33 14.01
C LEU A 35 -19.69 17.87 14.04
N PRO A 36 -18.47 18.43 14.06
CA PRO A 36 -18.27 19.86 13.94
C PRO A 36 -18.97 20.38 12.69
N LYS A 37 -19.66 21.52 12.81
CA LYS A 37 -20.35 22.14 11.68
C LYS A 37 -19.32 22.54 10.62
N GLU A 38 -19.57 22.17 9.37
CA GLU A 38 -18.69 22.52 8.27
C GLU A 38 -18.51 24.05 8.20
N PRO A 39 -17.29 24.51 7.88
CA PRO A 39 -17.03 25.94 7.74
C PRO A 39 -17.91 26.49 6.61
N SER A 40 -18.75 27.49 6.93
CA SER A 40 -19.60 28.14 5.93
C SER A 40 -18.76 28.88 4.91
N ASP A 41 -19.04 28.64 3.63
CA ASP A 41 -18.36 29.24 2.48
C ASP A 41 -18.84 30.69 2.26
N SER A 42 -18.53 31.58 3.21
CA SER A 42 -18.82 33.01 3.07
C SER A 42 -17.60 33.88 3.36
N GLY A 43 -17.10 34.54 2.31
CA GLY A 43 -16.37 35.79 2.46
C GLY A 43 -14.93 35.76 1.94
N LYS A 44 -14.79 36.07 0.66
CA LYS A 44 -13.54 36.44 -0.03
C LYS A 44 -12.76 37.50 0.78
N LYS A 45 -11.56 37.15 1.27
CA LYS A 45 -10.46 38.11 1.45
C LYS A 45 -9.21 37.57 0.78
N LYS A 46 -9.03 37.91 -0.50
CA LYS A 46 -7.74 37.79 -1.18
C LYS A 46 -6.77 38.78 -0.53
N LYS A 47 -6.05 38.37 0.52
CA LYS A 47 -4.78 38.99 0.88
C LYS A 47 -3.70 38.32 0.02
N SER A 48 -3.30 38.99 -1.05
CA SER A 48 -2.12 38.61 -1.83
C SER A 48 -0.89 38.82 -0.96
N MET A 49 -0.55 37.81 -0.16
CA MET A 49 0.74 37.71 0.50
C MET A 49 1.75 37.28 -0.56
N SER A 50 2.56 38.21 -1.07
CA SER A 50 3.69 37.82 -1.93
C SER A 50 4.67 37.00 -1.08
N ASN A 51 4.94 35.76 -1.46
CA ASN A 51 5.90 34.89 -0.76
C ASN A 51 7.27 35.57 -0.68
N PRO A 52 7.81 35.87 0.51
CA PRO A 52 9.13 36.48 0.66
C PRO A 52 10.28 35.52 0.30
N PHE A 53 9.97 34.25 0.02
CA PHE A 53 10.96 33.23 -0.35
C PHE A 53 11.33 33.22 -1.84
N ILE A 54 10.66 34.00 -2.70
CA ILE A 54 10.96 34.10 -4.14
C ILE A 54 12.08 35.12 -4.41
N LYS A 55 13.09 35.15 -3.55
CA LYS A 55 14.35 35.89 -3.79
C LYS A 55 15.52 35.07 -3.29
N LYS A 56 15.75 33.90 -3.89
CA LYS A 56 17.13 33.38 -3.95
C LYS A 56 17.31 32.39 -5.08
N ASN A 57 18.36 32.68 -5.84
CA ASN A 57 19.12 31.80 -6.72
C ASN A 57 18.39 31.06 -7.84
N ARG A 58 18.58 31.62 -9.03
CA ARG A 58 18.60 30.94 -10.33
C ARG A 58 19.88 30.08 -10.45
N GLU A 59 20.29 29.41 -9.39
CA GLU A 59 21.29 28.36 -9.47
C GLU A 59 20.53 27.10 -9.88
N LYS A 60 21.00 26.54 -10.99
CA LYS A 60 20.62 25.28 -11.63
C LYS A 60 19.79 24.43 -10.69
N LYS A 61 18.50 24.28 -11.03
CA LYS A 61 17.64 23.28 -10.42
C LYS A 61 18.22 21.92 -10.78
N GLU A 62 19.25 21.49 -10.04
CA GLU A 62 19.51 20.09 -9.81
C GLU A 62 18.21 19.57 -9.23
N THR A 63 17.40 18.97 -10.11
CA THR A 63 16.26 18.19 -9.65
C THR A 63 16.84 17.23 -8.63
N PRO A 64 16.38 17.25 -7.36
CA PRO A 64 16.93 16.34 -6.37
C PRO A 64 16.83 14.95 -6.97
N GLU A 65 17.98 14.34 -7.25
CA GLU A 65 18.02 13.06 -7.94
C GLU A 65 17.21 12.10 -7.07
N LYS A 66 16.21 11.48 -7.68
CA LYS A 66 15.39 10.52 -6.95
C LYS A 66 16.32 9.42 -6.46
N PRO A 67 16.21 8.99 -5.19
CA PRO A 67 17.06 7.93 -4.69
C PRO A 67 16.88 6.70 -5.58
N VAL A 68 18.00 6.14 -6.04
CA VAL A 68 18.00 4.90 -6.82
C VAL A 68 17.88 3.75 -5.84
N ILE A 69 16.76 3.03 -5.90
CA ILE A 69 16.55 1.79 -5.16
C ILE A 69 16.77 0.66 -6.17
N SER A 70 17.80 -0.15 -5.97
CA SER A 70 18.09 -1.30 -6.82
C SER A 70 17.06 -2.41 -6.64
N GLU A 71 17.04 -3.36 -7.57
CA GLU A 71 16.34 -4.62 -7.35
C GLU A 71 16.84 -5.32 -6.08
N PRO A 72 15.97 -6.03 -5.35
CA PRO A 72 16.38 -6.76 -4.19
C PRO A 72 17.33 -7.91 -4.60
N SER A 73 18.42 -8.04 -3.88
CA SER A 73 19.39 -9.13 -4.02
C SER A 73 19.68 -9.71 -2.64
N ASN A 74 20.24 -10.92 -2.58
CA ASN A 74 20.58 -11.60 -1.32
C ASN A 74 19.39 -11.70 -0.35
N PHE A 75 18.29 -12.30 -0.82
CA PHE A 75 17.16 -12.53 0.08
C PHE A 75 17.55 -13.48 1.20
N GLU A 76 17.45 -12.97 2.42
CA GLU A 76 17.66 -13.71 3.66
C GLU A 76 16.34 -13.77 4.44
N HIS A 77 15.92 -14.97 4.79
CA HIS A 77 14.80 -15.16 5.71
C HIS A 77 15.28 -14.91 7.14
N THR A 78 14.68 -13.94 7.83
CA THR A 78 15.03 -13.66 9.24
C THR A 78 14.61 -14.80 10.17
N VAL A 79 13.50 -15.45 9.86
CA VAL A 79 12.95 -16.59 10.61
C VAL A 79 12.10 -17.41 9.65
N HIS A 80 12.20 -18.72 9.73
CA HIS A 80 11.22 -19.63 9.15
C HIS A 80 10.51 -20.35 10.30
N VAL A 81 9.18 -20.37 10.27
CA VAL A 81 8.34 -21.04 11.27
C VAL A 81 7.51 -22.10 10.56
N GLY A 82 7.54 -23.31 11.09
CA GLY A 82 6.80 -24.49 10.65
C GLY A 82 5.90 -24.99 11.75
N TYR A 83 5.11 -26.01 11.43
CA TYR A 83 4.14 -26.61 12.34
C TYR A 83 4.40 -28.11 12.43
N ASP A 84 4.58 -28.63 13.65
CA ASP A 84 4.70 -30.06 13.90
C ASP A 84 3.31 -30.65 14.22
N PRO A 85 2.76 -31.51 13.35
CA PRO A 85 1.45 -32.11 13.56
C PRO A 85 1.39 -33.14 14.69
N THR A 86 2.55 -33.64 15.15
CA THR A 86 2.61 -34.66 16.21
C THR A 86 2.40 -34.04 17.58
N THR A 87 3.05 -32.90 17.80
CA THR A 87 2.99 -32.14 19.06
C THR A 87 1.93 -31.04 19.02
N GLY A 88 1.58 -30.58 17.82
CA GLY A 88 0.65 -29.46 17.62
C GLY A 88 1.30 -28.09 17.85
N GLU A 89 2.63 -28.01 17.87
CA GLU A 89 3.39 -26.79 18.16
C GLU A 89 4.04 -26.17 16.92
N PHE A 90 4.34 -24.88 16.99
CA PHE A 90 5.10 -24.19 15.96
C PHE A 90 6.60 -24.27 16.27
N THR A 91 7.39 -24.64 15.26
CA THR A 91 8.85 -24.78 15.38
C THR A 91 9.54 -23.78 14.47
N LEU A 92 10.73 -23.33 14.87
CA LEU A 92 11.63 -22.70 13.91
C LEU A 92 12.16 -23.77 12.97
N VAL A 93 12.26 -23.47 11.68
CA VAL A 93 12.66 -24.41 10.62
C VAL A 93 13.91 -23.89 9.92
#